data_AF-A0A0H5C261-F1
#
_entry.id   AF-A0A0H5C261-F1
#
_cell.length_a   1.000
_cell.length_b   1.000
_cell.length_c   1.000
_cell.angle_alpha   90.00
_cell.angle_beta   90.00
_cell.angle_gamma   90.00
#
_symmetry.space_group_name_H-M   'P 1'
#
loop_
_entity.id
_entity.type
_entity.pdbx_description
1 polymer ?
#
loop_
_entity_poly.entity_id
_entity_poly.type
_entity_poly.pdbx_seq_one_letter_code
_entity_poly.pdbx_strand_id
1 'polypeptide(L)'
;MSPTKQQVLSLYREFVRNASKFSNYNFRNYFLRRSRDAFKQGKSLSTSEQVDVQFQKAREELEVLKRQSKISQMYTFEKLVVEPLDPHHRAKHG
;
A
#
# COMPACT_ATOMS: atom_id res chain seq x y z
N MET A 1 22.90 -3.56 -10.50
CA MET A 1 22.71 -4.96 -10.93
C MET A 1 21.21 -5.17 -10.99
N SER A 2 20.67 -5.43 -12.17
CA SER A 2 19.23 -5.25 -12.36
C SER A 2 18.35 -6.27 -11.67
N PRO A 3 17.23 -5.81 -11.05
CA PRO A 3 16.34 -6.70 -10.34
C PRO A 3 15.69 -7.68 -11.32
N THR A 4 15.55 -8.93 -10.88
CA THR A 4 14.83 -9.93 -11.65
C THR A 4 13.33 -9.62 -11.65
N LYS A 5 12.61 -10.12 -12.65
CA LYS A 5 11.14 -10.03 -12.69
C LYS A 5 10.49 -10.57 -11.41
N GLN A 6 11.04 -11.63 -10.82
CA GLN A 6 10.53 -12.17 -9.55
C GLN A 6 10.73 -11.21 -8.39
N GLN A 7 11.88 -10.53 -8.31
CA GLN A 7 12.14 -9.52 -7.28
C GLN A 7 11.17 -8.33 -7.40
N VAL A 8 10.93 -7.84 -8.61
CA VAL A 8 9.94 -6.77 -8.86
C VAL A 8 8.53 -7.20 -8.46
N LEU A 9 8.12 -8.42 -8.83
CA LEU A 9 6.81 -8.96 -8.44
C LEU A 9 6.68 -9.20 -6.93
N SER A 10 7.75 -9.62 -6.27
CA SER A 10 7.78 -9.75 -4.81
C SER A 10 7.56 -8.39 -4.15
N LEU A 11 8.31 -7.38 -4.59
CA LEU A 11 8.21 -6.02 -4.09
C LEU A 11 6.79 -5.46 -4.28
N TYR A 12 6.19 -5.64 -5.47
CA TYR A 12 4.80 -5.24 -5.73
C TYR A 12 3.81 -5.86 -4.73
N ARG A 13 3.94 -7.17 -4.46
CA ARG A 13 3.07 -7.85 -3.50
C ARG A 13 3.27 -7.31 -2.08
N GLU A 14 4.50 -6.94 -1.71
CA GLU A 14 4.76 -6.30 -0.42
C GLU A 14 4.08 -4.94 -0.29
N PHE A 15 4.08 -4.12 -1.34
CA PHE A 15 3.32 -2.87 -1.38
C PHE A 15 1.83 -3.11 -1.16
N VAL A 16 1.23 -4.01 -1.94
CA VAL A 16 -0.21 -4.32 -1.84
C VAL A 16 -0.58 -4.85 -0.45
N ARG A 17 0.25 -5.75 0.11
CA ARG A 17 0.04 -6.31 1.45
C ARG A 17 0.15 -5.28 2.58
N ASN A 18 1.02 -4.28 2.46
CA ASN A 18 1.14 -3.24 3.49
C ASN A 18 0.14 -2.10 3.28
N ALA A 19 -0.24 -1.79 2.04
CA ALA A 19 -1.32 -0.85 1.74
C ALA A 19 -2.68 -1.36 2.26
N SER A 20 -2.95 -2.67 2.20
CA SER A 20 -4.19 -3.25 2.72
C SER A 20 -4.31 -3.21 4.25
N LYS A 21 -3.21 -2.97 4.96
CA LYS A 21 -3.13 -2.94 6.43
C LYS A 21 -3.56 -1.61 7.06
N PHE A 22 -3.76 -0.56 6.25
CA PHE A 22 -4.29 0.70 6.75
C PHE A 22 -5.73 0.53 7.22
N SER A 23 -5.99 1.00 8.43
CA SER A 23 -7.32 0.95 9.07
C SER A 23 -8.30 1.86 8.33
N ASN A 24 -7.90 3.11 8.09
CA ASN A 24 -8.69 4.11 7.39
C ASN A 24 -8.90 3.74 5.91
N TYR A 25 -10.17 3.67 5.49
CA TYR A 25 -10.58 3.39 4.11
C TYR A 25 -9.88 4.24 3.05
N ASN A 26 -9.78 5.56 3.25
CA ASN A 26 -9.20 6.46 2.24
C ASN A 26 -7.72 6.18 2.04
N PHE A 27 -6.97 6.01 3.14
CA PHE A 27 -5.55 5.67 3.05
C PHE A 27 -5.33 4.30 2.42
N ARG A 28 -6.09 3.29 2.84
CA ARG A 28 -6.03 1.94 2.25
C ARG A 28 -6.23 1.99 0.74
N ASN A 29 -7.30 2.63 0.27
CA ASN A 29 -7.60 2.72 -1.15
C ASN A 29 -6.59 3.57 -1.93
N TYR A 30 -6.15 4.70 -1.35
CA TYR A 30 -5.13 5.55 -1.95
C TYR A 30 -3.82 4.78 -2.17
N PHE A 31 -3.28 4.14 -1.13
CA PHE A 31 -2.01 3.43 -1.24
C PHE A 31 -2.11 2.19 -2.14
N LEU A 32 -3.24 1.49 -2.16
CA LEU A 32 -3.48 0.38 -3.10
C LEU A 32 -3.47 0.87 -4.55
N ARG A 33 -4.18 1.97 -4.85
CA ARG A 33 -4.21 2.56 -6.19
C ARG A 33 -2.83 3.07 -6.60
N ARG A 34 -2.20 3.89 -5.75
CA ARG A 34 -0.86 4.44 -5.98
C ARG A 34 0.18 3.34 -6.26
N SER A 35 0.15 2.24 -5.51
CA SER A 35 1.03 1.09 -5.72
C SER A 35 0.79 0.44 -7.08
N ARG A 36 -0.46 0.18 -7.46
CA ARG A 36 -0.80 -0.39 -8.77
C ARG A 36 -0.33 0.50 -9.92
N ASP A 37 -0.59 1.80 -9.82
CA ASP A 37 -0.25 2.77 -10.86
C ASP A 37 1.26 2.91 -11.00
N ALA A 38 2.00 2.99 -9.88
CA ALA A 38 3.46 3.08 -9.88
C ALA A 38 4.11 1.89 -10.60
N PHE A 39 3.68 0.66 -10.28
CA PHE A 39 4.24 -0.54 -10.91
C PHE A 39 3.76 -0.73 -12.36
N LYS A 40 2.58 -0.21 -12.73
CA LYS A 40 2.12 -0.18 -14.12
C LYS A 40 2.93 0.80 -14.95
N GLN A 41 3.19 2.00 -14.43
CA GLN A 41 4.04 3.01 -15.05
C GLN A 41 5.49 2.52 -15.17
N GLY A 42 6.02 1.83 -14.16
CA GLY A 42 7.36 1.26 -14.20
C GLY A 42 7.60 0.24 -15.33
N LYS A 43 6.54 -0.30 -15.96
CA LYS A 43 6.68 -1.19 -17.13
C LYS A 43 7.19 -0.48 -18.38
N SER A 44 7.08 0.85 -18.46
CA SER A 44 7.56 1.63 -19.60
C SER A 44 9.03 2.05 -19.48
N LEU A 45 9.73 1.63 -18.42
CA LEU A 45 11.16 1.88 -18.29
C LEU A 45 11.93 1.02 -19.28
N SER A 46 12.85 1.64 -20.01
CA SER A 46 13.52 1.01 -21.16
C SER A 46 14.96 0.63 -20.87
N THR A 47 15.60 1.23 -19.86
CA THR A 47 17.00 0.97 -19.53
C THR A 47 17.13 0.23 -18.20
N SER A 48 18.15 -0.64 -18.13
CA SER A 48 18.53 -1.36 -16.91
C SER A 48 18.82 -0.40 -15.76
N GLU A 49 19.52 0.71 -16.01
CA GLU A 49 19.80 1.73 -15.00
C GLU A 49 18.53 2.38 -14.43
N GLN A 50 17.56 2.73 -15.28
CA GLN A 50 16.28 3.29 -14.82
C GLN A 50 15.52 2.31 -13.92
N VAL A 51 15.52 1.03 -14.29
CA VAL A 51 14.89 -0.04 -13.49
C VAL A 51 15.60 -0.17 -12.14
N ASP A 52 16.93 -0.12 -12.10
CA ASP A 52 17.72 -0.23 -10.86
C ASP A 52 17.41 0.93 -9.91
N VAL A 53 17.45 2.15 -10.41
CA VAL A 53 17.15 3.37 -9.63
C VAL A 53 15.72 3.33 -9.10
N GLN A 54 14.75 3.02 -9.97
CA GLN A 54 13.35 2.97 -9.58
C GLN A 54 13.07 1.83 -8.57
N PHE A 55 13.73 0.69 -8.72
CA PHE A 55 13.60 -0.44 -7.81
C PHE A 55 14.15 -0.10 -6.43
N GLN A 56 15.32 0.54 -6.36
CA GLN A 56 15.91 0.94 -5.08
C GLN A 56 15.03 1.98 -4.37
N LYS A 57 14.53 2.98 -5.10
CA LYS A 57 13.56 3.94 -4.57
C LYS A 57 12.29 3.26 -4.05
N ALA A 58 11.74 2.30 -4.80
CA ALA A 58 10.56 1.56 -4.37
C ALA A 58 10.82 0.74 -3.08
N ARG A 59 12.03 0.24 -2.86
CA ARG A 59 12.37 -0.42 -1.58
C ARG A 59 12.33 0.55 -0.40
N GLU A 60 12.83 1.77 -0.57
CA GLU A 60 12.79 2.80 0.46
C GLU A 60 11.36 3.24 0.77
N GLU A 61 10.55 3.46 -0.28
CA GLU A 61 9.13 3.77 -0.16
C GLU A 61 8.34 2.65 0.55
N LEU A 62 8.70 1.38 0.33
CA LEU A 62 8.08 0.26 1.03
C LEU A 62 8.34 0.32 2.54
N GLU A 63 9.55 0.68 2.97
CA GLU A 63 9.85 0.80 4.40
C GLU A 63 9.05 1.93 5.05
N VAL A 64 8.83 3.04 4.33
CA VAL A 64 7.91 4.09 4.76
C VAL A 64 6.49 3.55 4.87
N LEU A 65 5.99 2.86 3.84
CA LEU A 65 4.64 2.29 3.81
C LEU A 65 4.41 1.31 4.97
N LYS A 66 5.39 0.45 5.28
CA LYS A 66 5.35 -0.47 6.43
C LYS A 66 5.17 0.29 7.74
N ARG A 67 5.99 1.31 8.00
CA ARG A 67 5.89 2.14 9.21
C ARG A 67 4.53 2.83 9.31
N GLN A 68 4.07 3.45 8.22
CA GLN A 68 2.80 4.16 8.18
C GLN A 68 1.59 3.22 8.38
N SER A 69 1.63 2.02 7.79
CA SER A 69 0.58 1.02 8.01
C SER A 69 0.50 0.59 9.47
N LYS A 70 1.65 0.44 10.15
CA LYS A 70 1.69 0.09 11.58
C LYS A 70 1.18 1.25 12.45
N ILE A 71 1.57 2.49 12.16
CA ILE A 71 1.05 3.69 12.85
C ILE A 71 -0.47 3.78 12.70
N SER A 72 -1.00 3.57 11.50
CA SER A 72 -2.45 3.55 11.23
C SER A 72 -3.20 2.49 12.05
N GLN A 73 -2.55 1.38 12.41
CA GLN A 73 -3.13 0.35 13.28
C GLN A 73 -3.07 0.73 14.77
N MET A 74 -2.02 1.44 15.19
CA MET A 74 -1.86 1.90 16.58
C MET A 74 -2.81 3.05 16.91
N TYR A 75 -3.01 3.97 15.96
CA TYR A 75 -3.89 5.11 16.10
C TYR A 75 -5.07 4.95 15.13
N THR A 76 -6.07 4.21 15.59
CA THR A 76 -7.32 4.08 14.84
C THR A 76 -8.16 5.34 15.05
N PHE A 77 -8.57 5.95 13.95
CA PHE A 77 -9.53 7.06 13.96
C PHE A 77 -10.94 6.49 13.96
N GLU A 78 -11.93 7.32 14.34
CA GLU A 78 -13.34 6.96 14.14
C GLU A 78 -13.59 6.58 12.67
N LYS A 79 -14.34 5.50 12.48
CA LYS A 79 -14.68 5.00 11.15
C LYS A 79 -15.42 6.08 10.37
N LEU A 80 -15.08 6.24 9.10
CA LEU A 80 -15.78 7.17 8.23
C LEU A 80 -17.20 6.65 7.93
N VAL A 81 -18.14 7.53 7.60
CA VAL A 81 -19.54 7.16 7.24
C VAL A 81 -19.61 6.17 6.07
N VAL A 82 -18.59 6.15 5.22
CA VAL A 82 -18.46 5.23 4.07
C VAL A 82 -18.00 3.82 4.46
N GLU A 83 -17.60 3.59 5.71
CA GLU A 83 -17.20 2.27 6.21
C GLU A 83 -18.42 1.54 6.81
N PRO A 84 -18.61 0.25 6.50
CA PRO A 84 -19.72 -0.51 7.07
C PRO A 84 -19.64 -0.50 8.61
N LEU A 85 -20.76 -0.12 9.23
CA LEU A 85 -20.91 -0.12 10.69
C LEU A 85 -20.63 -1.54 11.21
N ASP A 86 -19.84 -1.65 12.27
CA ASP A 86 -19.67 -2.93 12.96
C ASP A 86 -21.05 -3.47 13.37
N PRO A 87 -21.30 -4.78 13.22
CA PRO A 87 -22.55 -5.41 13.64
C PRO A 87 -22.92 -5.10 15.10
N HIS A 88 -21.91 -4.86 15.96
CA HIS A 88 -22.10 -4.54 17.37
C HIS A 88 -22.71 -3.15 17.66
N HIS A 89 -22.69 -2.20 16.71
CA HIS A 89 -23.39 -0.92 16.88
C HIS A 89 -24.89 -0.99 16.59
N ARG A 90 -25.38 -2.09 16.01
CA ARG A 90 -26.79 -2.27 15.67
C ARG A 90 -27.68 -2.56 16.88
N ALA A 91 -27.10 -2.86 18.04
CA ALA A 91 -27.83 -3.32 19.23
C ALA A 91 -28.16 -2.22 20.26
N LYS A 92 -27.84 -0.94 20.01
CA LYS A 92 -28.10 0.16 20.97
C LYS A 92 -29.27 1.08 20.61
N HIS A 93 -30.04 0.75 19.59
CA HIS A 93 -31.28 1.44 19.25
C HIS A 93 -32.40 0.42 19.09
N GLY A 94 -32.88 -0.07 20.23
CA GLY A 94 -34.08 -0.89 20.41
C GLY A 94 -34.72 -0.51 21.73
#